data_AF-I3SG80-F1
#
_entry.id   AF-I3SG80-F1
#
_cell.length_a   1.000
_cell.length_b   1.000
_cell.length_c   1.000
_cell.angle_alpha   90.00
_cell.angle_beta   90.00
_cell.angle_gamma   90.00
#
_symmetry.space_group_name_H-M   'P 1'
#
loop_
_entity.id
_entity.type
_entity.pdbx_description
1 polymer ?
#
loop_
_entity_poly.entity_id
_entity_poly.type
_entity_poly.pdbx_seq_one_letter_code
_entity_poly.pdbx_strand_id
1 'polypeptide(L)'
;MSGLSQPITYFKSLKLSKTSVEKDVTQWILDYMREKALEMVILIACTEAFDNSGSGAVKMCNEMRVPFLGKVPLDSKLCKAAEEVKSCFGEKDLS
;
A
#
# COMPACT_ATOMS: atom_id res chain seq x y z
N MET A 1 5.86 -2.17 -5.43
CA MET A 1 5.70 -1.59 -4.08
C MET A 1 4.48 -0.70 -4.12
N SER A 2 3.30 -1.27 -3.94
CA SER A 2 2.05 -0.49 -3.81
C SER A 2 1.63 -0.61 -2.35
N GLY A 3 2.50 -0.13 -1.47
CA GLY A 3 2.22 -0.10 -0.05
C GLY A 3 1.67 1.28 0.32
N LEU A 4 0.63 1.31 1.14
CA LEU A 4 0.17 2.56 1.74
C LEU A 4 1.05 2.84 2.96
N SER A 5 1.76 3.96 2.93
CA SER A 5 2.57 4.43 4.05
C SER A 5 1.96 5.72 4.58
N GLN A 6 1.49 5.71 5.82
CA GLN A 6 0.91 6.91 6.44
C GLN A 6 1.17 6.90 7.96
N PRO A 7 1.19 8.07 8.62
CA PRO A 7 1.31 8.14 10.08
C PRO A 7 0.23 7.30 10.77
N ILE A 8 0.58 6.58 11.83
CA ILE A 8 -0.41 5.79 12.61
C ILE A 8 -1.57 6.68 13.09
N THR A 9 -1.30 7.94 13.37
CA THR A 9 -2.30 8.90 13.84
C THR A 9 -3.41 9.21 12.83
N TYR A 10 -3.23 8.87 11.55
CA TYR A 10 -4.23 9.11 10.50
C TYR A 10 -5.16 7.92 10.30
N PHE A 11 -4.92 6.80 10.99
CA PHE A 11 -5.73 5.61 10.88
C PHE A 11 -7.06 5.80 11.60
N LYS A 12 -8.15 5.47 10.92
CA LYS A 12 -9.45 5.30 11.55
C LYS A 12 -9.46 3.98 12.32
N SER A 13 -9.67 4.05 13.64
CA SER A 13 -9.69 2.86 14.49
C SER A 13 -11.13 2.45 14.78
N LEU A 14 -11.48 1.21 14.41
CA LEU A 14 -12.81 0.65 14.60
C LEU A 14 -12.74 -0.51 15.60
N LYS A 15 -13.67 -0.52 16.56
CA LYS A 15 -13.84 -1.63 17.48
C LYS A 15 -14.84 -2.61 16.89
N LEU A 16 -14.36 -3.82 16.61
CA LEU A 16 -15.20 -4.94 16.19
C LEU A 16 -16.11 -5.33 17.37
N SER A 17 -17.41 -5.17 17.20
CA SER A 17 -18.41 -5.69 18.13
C SER A 17 -18.99 -6.99 17.59
N LYS A 18 -19.43 -7.90 18.48
CA LYS A 18 -20.12 -9.14 18.07
C LYS A 18 -21.46 -8.88 17.35
N THR A 19 -21.94 -7.63 17.38
CA THR A 19 -23.30 -7.25 17.01
C THR A 19 -23.36 -6.44 15.71
N SER A 20 -22.44 -6.71 14.77
CA SER A 20 -22.29 -6.10 13.43
C SER A 20 -22.14 -4.57 13.35
N VAL A 21 -22.30 -3.84 14.45
CA VAL A 21 -22.07 -2.39 14.51
C VAL A 21 -20.60 -2.14 14.83
N GLU A 22 -19.85 -1.69 13.84
CA GLU A 22 -18.49 -1.17 14.03
C GLU A 22 -18.55 0.18 14.73
N LYS A 23 -17.89 0.30 15.89
CA LYS A 23 -17.83 1.56 16.63
C LYS A 23 -16.50 2.27 16.35
N ASP A 24 -16.58 3.53 15.93
CA ASP A 24 -15.39 4.39 15.83
C ASP A 24 -14.82 4.66 17.21
N VAL A 25 -13.54 4.33 17.39
CA VAL A 25 -12.76 4.50 18.61
C VAL A 25 -11.45 5.24 18.36
N THR A 26 -11.35 5.95 17.23
CA THR A 26 -10.12 6.64 16.80
C THR A 26 -9.58 7.59 17.87
N GLN A 27 -10.44 8.46 18.42
CA GLN A 27 -10.00 9.42 19.43
C GLN A 27 -9.51 8.74 20.71
N TRP A 28 -10.22 7.70 21.17
CA TRP A 28 -9.83 6.93 22.35
C TRP A 28 -8.46 6.26 22.18
N ILE A 29 -8.21 5.68 21.00
CA ILE A 29 -6.91 5.08 20.66
C ILE A 29 -5.78 6.14 20.64
N LEU A 30 -6.03 7.32 20.06
CA LEU A 30 -5.04 8.40 20.00
C LEU A 30 -4.69 8.93 21.39
N ASP A 31 -5.70 9.14 22.25
CA ASP A 31 -5.49 9.61 23.61
C ASP A 31 -4.74 8.54 24.43
N TYR A 32 -5.11 7.26 24.27
CA TYR A 32 -4.42 6.15 24.91
C TYR A 32 -2.94 6.05 24.49
N MET A 33 -2.64 6.20 23.19
CA MET A 33 -1.25 6.24 22.71
C MET A 33 -0.49 7.42 23.30
N ARG A 34 -1.08 8.61 23.35
CA ARG A 34 -0.42 9.80 23.94
C ARG A 34 -0.13 9.63 25.43
N GLU A 35 -1.00 8.95 26.17
CA GLU A 35 -0.82 8.72 27.61
C GLU A 35 0.16 7.59 27.92
N LYS A 36 0.10 6.49 27.16
CA LYS A 36 0.80 5.24 27.51
C LYS A 36 2.01 4.91 26.64
N ALA A 37 2.09 5.43 25.42
CA ALA A 37 3.10 5.05 24.44
C ALA A 37 3.31 6.17 23.39
N LEU A 38 3.91 7.28 23.82
CA LEU A 38 4.12 8.46 22.97
C LEU A 38 5.00 8.13 21.75
N GLU A 39 5.90 7.16 21.89
CA GLU A 39 6.74 6.63 20.82
C GLU A 39 5.94 6.06 19.64
N MET A 40 4.69 5.62 19.85
CA MET A 40 3.84 5.13 18.75
C MET A 40 3.30 6.26 17.87
N VAL A 41 3.18 7.47 18.41
CA VAL A 41 2.57 8.63 17.72
C VAL A 41 3.45 9.11 16.55
N ILE A 42 4.75 8.86 16.61
CA ILE A 42 5.72 9.24 15.58
C ILE A 42 5.95 8.15 14.52
N LEU A 43 5.29 7.00 14.64
CA LEU A 43 5.49 5.88 13.71
C LEU A 43 4.70 6.08 12.42
N ILE A 44 5.33 5.66 11.32
CA ILE A 44 4.68 5.47 10.03
C ILE A 44 4.31 4.00 9.91
N ALA A 45 3.03 3.73 9.68
CA ALA A 45 2.58 2.38 9.36
C ALA A 45 2.61 2.19 7.84
N CYS A 46 3.25 1.11 7.44
CA CYS A 46 3.39 0.68 6.06
C CYS A 46 2.59 -0.60 5.87
N THR A 47 1.57 -0.56 5.02
CA THR A 47 0.78 -1.74 4.66
C THR A 47 1.02 -2.08 3.21
N GLU A 48 1.35 -3.33 2.89
CA GLU A 48 1.35 -3.81 1.50
C GLU A 48 -0.10 -4.05 1.06
N ALA A 49 -0.59 -3.28 0.08
CA ALA A 49 -1.98 -3.41 -0.39
C ALA A 49 -2.22 -4.67 -1.26
N PHE A 50 -1.15 -5.28 -1.75
CA PHE A 50 -1.20 -6.51 -2.52
C PHE A 50 -0.46 -7.59 -1.76
N ASP A 51 -1.15 -8.69 -1.47
CA ASP A 51 -0.52 -9.85 -0.85
C ASP A 51 0.68 -10.29 -1.69
N ASN A 52 1.83 -10.43 -1.03
CA ASN A 52 3.01 -11.03 -1.64
C ASN A 52 2.86 -12.56 -1.82
N SER A 53 1.65 -13.11 -1.61
CA SER A 53 1.30 -14.53 -1.66
C SER A 53 1.39 -15.17 -3.04
N GLY A 54 1.86 -14.43 -4.06
CA GLY A 54 2.06 -14.95 -5.42
C GLY A 54 0.76 -15.27 -6.16
N SER A 55 -0.41 -14.89 -5.62
CA SER A 55 -1.73 -15.30 -6.12
C SER A 55 -2.18 -14.61 -7.42
N GLY A 56 -1.54 -13.51 -7.80
CA GLY A 56 -1.85 -12.76 -9.03
C GLY A 56 -1.10 -13.28 -10.26
N ALA A 57 -0.36 -12.38 -10.92
CA ALA A 57 0.35 -12.66 -12.17
C ALA A 57 1.29 -13.90 -12.10
N VAL A 58 1.93 -14.15 -10.95
CA VAL A 58 2.80 -15.33 -10.77
C VAL A 58 2.00 -16.63 -10.83
N LYS A 59 0.85 -16.71 -10.14
CA LYS A 59 -0.06 -17.86 -10.21
C LYS A 59 -0.56 -18.07 -11.64
N MET A 60 -0.96 -17.01 -12.32
CA MET A 60 -1.43 -17.08 -13.72
C MET A 60 -0.32 -17.60 -14.65
N CYS A 61 0.92 -17.13 -14.50
CA CYS A 61 2.07 -17.63 -15.26
C CYS A 61 2.30 -19.14 -15.04
N ASN A 62 2.19 -19.59 -13.79
CA ASN A 62 2.32 -21.01 -13.45
C ASN A 62 1.20 -21.87 -14.07
N GLU A 63 -0.05 -21.42 -13.99
CA GLU A 63 -1.21 -22.12 -14.57
C GLU A 63 -1.11 -22.21 -16.10
N MET A 64 -0.65 -21.13 -16.75
CA MET A 64 -0.49 -21.05 -18.20
C MET A 64 0.84 -21.61 -18.72
N ARG A 65 1.72 -22.08 -17.82
CA ARG A 65 3.08 -22.58 -18.13
C ARG A 65 3.92 -21.59 -18.93
N VAL A 66 3.83 -20.31 -18.60
CA VAL A 66 4.64 -19.24 -19.21
C VAL A 66 5.61 -18.66 -18.18
N PRO A 67 6.82 -18.23 -18.60
CA PRO A 67 7.80 -17.67 -17.68
C PRO A 67 7.32 -16.32 -17.12
N PHE A 68 7.48 -16.15 -15.81
CA PHE A 68 7.24 -14.87 -15.17
C PHE A 68 8.44 -13.93 -15.38
N LEU A 69 8.22 -12.81 -16.07
CA LEU A 69 9.29 -11.87 -16.45
C LEU A 69 9.65 -10.86 -15.36
N GLY A 70 8.90 -10.83 -14.25
CA GLY A 70 9.13 -9.91 -13.15
C GLY A 70 7.99 -8.94 -12.93
N LYS A 71 8.18 -8.03 -11.97
CA LYS A 71 7.23 -6.98 -11.59
C LYS A 71 7.80 -5.63 -12.01
N VAL A 72 6.97 -4.77 -12.60
CA VAL A 72 7.33 -3.37 -12.83
C VAL A 72 7.09 -2.59 -11.53
N PRO A 73 8.07 -1.83 -11.02
CA PRO A 73 7.88 -0.98 -9.85
C PRO A 73 6.78 0.07 -10.09
N LEU A 74 6.10 0.48 -9.01
CA LEU A 74 5.15 1.58 -9.08
C LEU A 74 5.96 2.88 -9.16
N ASP A 75 6.09 3.44 -10.36
CA ASP A 75 6.81 4.70 -10.60
C ASP A 75 5.82 5.79 -11.04
N SER A 76 5.83 6.91 -10.32
CA SER A 76 5.03 8.09 -10.64
C SER A 76 5.25 8.62 -12.06
N LYS A 77 6.47 8.49 -12.62
CA LYS A 77 6.77 8.87 -14.01
C LYS A 77 6.06 7.96 -15.00
N LEU A 78 6.00 6.66 -14.69
CA LEU A 78 5.32 5.68 -15.53
C LEU A 78 3.81 5.92 -15.54
N CYS A 79 3.21 6.23 -14.37
CA CYS A 79 1.80 6.60 -14.28
C CYS A 79 1.49 7.86 -15.10
N LYS A 80 2.27 8.93 -14.92
CA LYS A 80 2.07 10.18 -15.68
C LYS A 80 2.25 10.00 -17.19
N ALA A 81 3.26 9.25 -17.60
CA ALA A 81 3.50 8.97 -19.01
C ALA A 81 2.34 8.19 -19.65
N ALA A 82 1.75 7.23 -18.93
CA ALA A 82 0.57 6.51 -19.36
C ALA A 82 -0.67 7.41 -19.51
N GLU A 83 -0.88 8.34 -18.57
CA GLU A 83 -1.97 9.34 -18.64
C GLU A 83 -1.78 10.32 -19.80
N GLU A 84 -0.55 10.76 -20.06
CA GLU A 84 -0.21 11.69 -21.15
C GLU A 84 -0.06 11.01 -22.53
N VAL A 85 -0.18 9.67 -22.59
CA VAL A 85 0.05 8.86 -23.81
C VAL A 85 1.44 9.13 -24.42
N LYS A 86 2.46 9.22 -23.56
CA LYS A 86 3.87 9.43 -23.94
C LYS A 86 4.76 8.30 -23.40
N SER A 87 5.94 8.17 -23.97
CA SER A 87 6.99 7.30 -23.42
C SER A 87 7.44 7.82 -22.04
N CYS A 88 7.63 6.92 -21.08
CA CYS A 88 8.25 7.24 -19.79
C CYS A 88 9.79 7.31 -19.86
N PHE A 89 10.39 6.84 -20.97
CA PHE A 89 11.80 7.02 -21.29
C PHE A 89 11.98 8.33 -22.06
N GLY A 90 12.91 9.17 -21.61
CA GLY A 90 13.19 10.44 -22.28
C GLY A 90 13.93 10.21 -23.60
N GLU A 91 13.87 11.17 -24.53
CA GLU A 91 14.61 11.10 -25.80
C GLU A 91 16.14 10.99 -25.61
N LYS A 92 16.65 11.27 -24.40
CA LYS A 92 18.08 11.20 -24.06
C LYS A 92 18.55 9.84 -23.52
N ASP A 93 17.65 8.87 -23.34
CA ASP A 93 18.00 7.55 -22.79
C ASP A 93 18.46 6.54 -23.88
N LEU A 94 18.64 7.01 -25.12
CA LEU A 94 19.05 6.22 -26.29
C LEU A 94 20.47 6.58 -26.83
N SER A 95 21.32 7.24 -26.02
CA SER A 95 22.73 7.51 -26.39
C SER A 95 23.68 6.44 -25.88
#